data_AF-A0A7S0RXH8-F1
#
_entry.id   AF-A0A7S0RXH8-F1
#
_cell.length_a   1.000
_cell.length_b   1.000
_cell.length_c   1.000
_cell.angle_alpha   90.00
_cell.angle_beta   90.00
_cell.angle_gamma   90.00
#
_symmetry.space_group_name_H-M   'P 1'
#
loop_
_entity.id
_entity.type
_entity.pdbx_description
1 polymer ?
#
loop_
_entity_poly.entity_id
_entity_poly.type
_entity_poly.pdbx_seq_one_letter_code
_entity_poly.pdbx_strand_id
1 'polypeptide(L)'
;GSYRSAAEMLLRPGITLERVSAGVEGALGREDPAAQQVRRLLDLDRFAVEAAAVECYYRPYLARQTRQLAELRRDEALALPRDLDYAAVGSLSLEERERLQELRPASIASAGRIPGVTPAALFALLKHVRRQRQHKHGGGRSSVGGG
;
A
#
# COMPACT_ATOMS: atom_id res chain seq x y z
N GLY A 1 -12.27 -22.12 13.26
CA GLY A 1 -11.47 -20.92 13.58
C GLY A 1 -10.60 -20.61 12.37
N SER A 2 -10.50 -19.35 11.95
CA SER A 2 -9.66 -18.99 10.80
C SER A 2 -8.19 -19.20 11.19
N TYR A 3 -7.55 -20.24 10.66
CA TYR A 3 -6.14 -20.50 10.86
C TYR A 3 -5.36 -19.34 10.24
N ARG A 4 -4.69 -18.54 11.07
CA ARG A 4 -3.73 -17.55 10.60
C ARG A 4 -2.41 -18.25 10.35
N SER A 5 -1.87 -18.07 9.15
CA SER A 5 -0.51 -18.49 8.83
C SER A 5 0.51 -17.82 9.76
N ALA A 6 1.68 -18.43 9.93
CA ALA A 6 2.78 -17.83 10.68
C ALA A 6 3.14 -16.42 10.14
N ALA A 7 3.08 -16.24 8.82
CA ALA A 7 3.27 -14.94 8.18
C ALA A 7 2.25 -13.89 8.66
N GLU A 8 0.96 -14.23 8.76
CA GLU A 8 -0.07 -13.32 9.28
C GLU A 8 0.07 -13.03 10.78
N MET A 9 0.62 -13.98 11.55
CA MET A 9 0.92 -13.77 12.96
C MET A 9 2.09 -12.80 13.15
N LEU A 10 3.13 -12.89 12.33
CA LEU A 10 4.30 -12.01 12.34
C LEU A 10 3.98 -10.55 11.94
N LEU A 11 2.84 -10.30 11.30
CA LEU A 11 2.37 -8.93 11.02
C LEU A 11 1.89 -8.19 12.28
N ARG A 12 1.72 -8.88 13.41
CA ARG A 12 1.22 -8.28 14.65
C ARG A 12 2.36 -7.68 15.48
N PRO A 13 2.21 -6.45 15.99
CA PRO A 13 3.19 -5.87 16.90
C PRO A 13 3.50 -6.79 18.08
N GLY A 14 4.78 -7.02 18.37
CA GLY A 14 5.24 -7.84 19.50
C GLY A 14 5.12 -9.36 19.30
N ILE A 15 4.80 -9.84 18.11
CA ILE A 15 4.93 -11.25 17.74
C ILE A 15 6.30 -11.46 17.09
N THR A 16 7.18 -12.17 17.80
CA THR A 16 8.47 -12.63 17.26
C THR A 16 8.34 -14.05 16.76
N LEU A 17 9.33 -14.51 16.01
CA LEU A 17 9.33 -15.88 15.53
C LEU A 17 9.55 -16.90 16.64
N GLU A 18 10.32 -16.56 17.68
CA GLU A 18 10.44 -17.37 18.89
C GLU A 18 9.06 -17.58 19.54
N ARG A 19 8.22 -16.54 19.54
CA ARG A 19 6.87 -16.61 20.10
C ARG A 19 5.93 -17.46 19.23
N VAL A 20 6.08 -17.42 17.91
CA VAL A 20 5.36 -18.32 17.00
C VAL A 20 5.81 -19.77 17.23
N SER A 21 7.10 -20.03 17.32
CA SER A 21 7.66 -21.37 17.58
C SER A 21 7.19 -21.96 18.91
N ALA A 22 7.28 -21.18 19.99
CA ALA A 22 6.80 -21.61 21.30
C ALA A 22 5.29 -21.89 21.28
N GLY A 23 4.52 -21.13 20.49
CA GLY A 23 3.10 -21.39 20.28
C GLY A 23 2.83 -22.71 19.54
N VAL A 24 3.65 -23.05 18.53
CA VAL A 24 3.56 -24.33 17.82
C VAL A 24 3.89 -25.50 18.77
N GLU A 25 4.96 -25.39 19.56
CA GLU A 25 5.30 -26.40 20.57
C GLU A 25 4.21 -26.56 21.63
N GLY A 26 3.60 -25.46 22.08
CA GLY A 26 2.52 -25.49 23.06
C GLY A 26 1.22 -26.10 22.50
N ALA A 27 0.97 -25.94 21.19
CA ALA A 27 -0.24 -26.45 20.54
C ALA A 27 -0.13 -27.91 20.09
N LEU A 28 1.05 -28.32 19.61
CA LEU A 28 1.27 -29.66 19.04
C LEU A 28 2.02 -30.60 19.99
N GLY A 29 2.71 -30.06 21.00
CA GLY A 29 3.62 -30.81 21.87
C GLY A 29 5.06 -30.80 21.34
N ARG A 30 6.03 -30.84 22.26
CA ARG A 30 7.47 -30.73 21.91
C ARG A 30 8.03 -31.90 21.10
N GLU A 31 7.41 -33.06 21.25
CA GLU A 31 7.79 -34.30 20.56
C GLU A 31 7.15 -34.40 19.17
N ASP A 32 6.20 -33.52 18.84
CA ASP A 32 5.51 -33.56 17.55
C ASP A 32 6.50 -33.30 16.40
N PRO A 33 6.47 -34.11 15.31
CA PRO A 33 7.39 -33.96 14.19
C PRO A 33 7.36 -32.57 13.54
N ALA A 34 6.20 -31.91 13.48
CA ALA A 34 6.11 -30.56 12.94
C ALA A 34 6.73 -29.52 13.89
N ALA A 35 6.56 -29.67 15.20
CA ALA A 35 7.23 -28.84 16.19
C ALA A 35 8.76 -29.00 16.16
N GLN A 36 9.24 -30.24 16.04
CA GLN A 36 10.68 -30.53 15.89
C GLN A 36 11.26 -29.96 14.59
N GLN A 37 10.52 -30.05 13.49
CA GLN A 37 10.94 -29.51 12.19
C GLN A 37 11.05 -27.97 12.25
N VAL A 38 10.10 -27.28 12.88
CA VAL A 38 10.17 -25.81 13.07
C VAL A 38 11.38 -25.43 13.91
N ARG A 39 11.65 -26.16 15.01
CA ARG A 39 12.84 -25.92 15.85
C ARG A 39 14.14 -26.13 15.08
N ARG A 40 14.23 -27.21 14.31
CA ARG A 40 15.39 -27.50 13.46
C ARG A 40 15.64 -26.39 12.43
N LEU A 41 14.58 -25.86 11.82
CA LEU A 41 14.71 -24.74 10.88
C LEU A 41 15.23 -23.47 11.56
N LEU A 42 14.78 -23.18 12.79
CA LEU A 42 15.27 -22.06 13.60
C LEU A 42 16.75 -22.20 13.99
N ASP A 43 17.18 -23.42 14.26
CA ASP A 43 18.54 -23.73 14.70
C ASP A 43 19.57 -23.75 13.55
N LEU A 44 19.11 -24.00 12.31
CA LEU A 44 19.99 -24.10 11.14
C LEU A 44 20.55 -22.76 10.67
N ASP A 45 19.71 -21.72 10.63
CA ASP A 45 20.14 -20.39 10.20
C ASP A 45 19.20 -19.31 10.74
N ARG A 46 19.52 -18.81 11.94
CA ARG A 46 18.81 -17.70 12.58
C ARG A 46 18.71 -16.48 11.67
N PHE A 47 19.72 -16.20 10.86
CA PHE A 47 19.73 -15.05 9.95
C PHE A 47 18.75 -15.23 8.79
N ALA A 48 18.77 -16.39 8.12
CA ALA A 48 17.82 -16.68 7.03
C ALA A 48 16.37 -16.62 7.53
N VAL A 49 16.16 -17.03 8.76
CA VAL A 49 14.86 -17.07 9.39
C VAL A 49 14.37 -15.67 9.81
N GLU A 50 15.24 -14.84 10.38
CA GLU A 50 14.95 -13.42 10.63
C GLU A 50 14.69 -12.65 9.32
N ALA A 51 15.49 -12.90 8.29
CA ALA A 51 15.29 -12.33 6.96
C ALA A 51 13.92 -12.72 6.37
N ALA A 52 13.51 -14.00 6.48
CA ALA A 52 12.19 -14.45 6.06
C ALA A 52 11.05 -13.79 6.84
N ALA A 53 11.23 -13.53 8.14
CA ALA A 53 10.24 -12.81 8.95
C ALA A 53 10.11 -11.34 8.52
N VAL A 54 11.24 -10.67 8.27
CA VAL A 54 11.29 -9.31 7.70
C VAL A 54 10.61 -9.27 6.34
N GLU A 55 10.93 -10.21 5.45
CA GLU A 55 10.28 -10.30 4.14
C GLU A 55 8.77 -10.50 4.26
N CYS A 56 8.31 -11.41 5.11
CA CYS A 56 6.89 -11.62 5.35
C CYS A 56 6.19 -10.33 5.83
N TYR A 57 6.85 -9.58 6.71
CA TYR A 57 6.34 -8.32 7.23
C TYR A 57 6.20 -7.26 6.13
N TYR A 58 7.23 -7.08 5.30
CA TYR A 58 7.27 -6.03 4.28
C TYR A 58 6.57 -6.41 2.96
N ARG A 59 6.42 -7.70 2.65
CA ARG A 59 5.80 -8.19 1.41
C ARG A 59 4.47 -7.52 1.05
N PRO A 60 3.48 -7.38 1.95
CA PRO A 60 2.23 -6.70 1.59
C PRO A 60 2.42 -5.20 1.28
N TYR A 61 3.36 -4.54 1.94
CA TYR A 61 3.67 -3.13 1.71
C TYR A 61 4.35 -2.92 0.36
N LEU A 62 5.35 -3.75 0.05
CA LEU A 62 6.03 -3.75 -1.25
C LEU A 62 5.06 -4.05 -2.38
N ALA A 63 4.22 -5.09 -2.23
CA ALA A 63 3.20 -5.42 -3.22
C ALA A 63 2.23 -4.24 -3.45
N ARG A 64 1.85 -3.51 -2.40
CA ARG A 64 1.03 -2.29 -2.52
C ARG A 64 1.79 -1.21 -3.29
N GLN A 65 3.03 -0.91 -2.93
CA GLN A 65 3.85 0.10 -3.62
C GLN A 65 4.06 -0.24 -5.10
N THR A 66 4.34 -1.50 -5.43
CA THR A 66 4.47 -1.97 -6.82
C THR A 66 3.18 -1.72 -7.60
N ARG A 67 2.01 -2.02 -7.02
CA ARG A 67 0.71 -1.72 -7.65
C ARG A 67 0.51 -0.22 -7.86
N GLN A 68 0.85 0.60 -6.87
CA GLN A 68 0.75 2.06 -6.96
C GLN A 68 1.64 2.61 -8.08
N LEU A 69 2.88 2.14 -8.20
CA LEU A 69 3.79 2.52 -9.27
C LEU A 69 3.27 2.08 -10.65
N ALA A 70 2.71 0.87 -10.75
CA ALA A 70 2.10 0.38 -11.99
C ALA A 70 0.86 1.20 -12.40
N GLU A 71 0.07 1.69 -11.45
CA GLU A 71 -1.02 2.64 -11.73
C GLU A 71 -0.47 3.98 -12.20
N LEU A 72 0.51 4.56 -11.51
CA LEU A 72 1.12 5.83 -11.90
C LEU A 72 1.70 5.80 -13.32
N ARG A 73 2.39 4.72 -13.69
CA ARG A 73 2.93 4.53 -15.05
C ARG A 73 1.84 4.41 -16.09
N ARG A 74 0.78 3.66 -15.81
CA ARG A 74 -0.35 3.50 -16.74
C ARG A 74 -1.09 4.81 -17.02
N ASP A 75 -1.13 5.70 -16.03
CA ASP A 75 -1.89 6.95 -16.10
C ASP A 75 -1.00 8.20 -16.10
N GLU A 76 0.26 8.08 -16.51
CA GLU A 76 1.21 9.19 -16.48
C GLU A 76 0.76 10.38 -17.36
N ALA A 77 0.03 10.08 -18.45
CA ALA A 77 -0.54 11.06 -19.36
C ALA A 77 -1.87 11.68 -18.86
N LEU A 78 -2.38 11.25 -17.71
CA LEU A 78 -3.63 11.77 -17.18
C LEU A 78 -3.50 13.28 -16.91
N ALA A 79 -4.31 14.05 -17.64
CA ALA A 79 -4.34 15.50 -17.51
C ALA A 79 -4.93 15.95 -16.17
N LEU A 80 -4.23 16.88 -15.52
CA LEU A 80 -4.67 17.55 -14.31
C LEU A 80 -5.52 18.78 -14.68
N PRO A 81 -6.71 18.96 -14.09
CA PRO A 81 -7.51 20.16 -14.31
C PRO A 81 -6.74 21.41 -13.90
N ARG A 82 -6.82 22.48 -14.69
CA ARG A 82 -6.12 23.74 -14.38
C ARG A 82 -6.62 24.38 -13.08
N ASP A 83 -7.91 24.21 -12.81
CA ASP A 83 -8.65 24.66 -11.65
C ASP A 83 -8.59 23.67 -10.47
N LEU A 84 -7.75 22.63 -10.53
CA LEU A 84 -7.62 21.67 -9.45
C LEU A 84 -7.22 22.37 -8.15
N ASP A 85 -7.98 22.09 -7.09
CA ASP A 85 -7.66 22.50 -5.73
C ASP A 85 -6.77 21.45 -5.07
N TYR A 86 -5.48 21.74 -4.96
CA TYR A 86 -4.49 20.85 -4.32
C TYR A 86 -4.69 20.77 -2.80
N ALA A 87 -5.34 21.74 -2.16
CA ALA A 87 -5.65 21.67 -0.73
C ALA A 87 -6.71 20.59 -0.43
N ALA A 88 -7.63 20.35 -1.38
CA ALA A 88 -8.62 19.28 -1.31
C ALA A 88 -8.05 17.87 -1.56
N VAL A 89 -6.78 17.75 -1.99
CA VAL A 89 -6.12 16.46 -2.15
C VAL A 89 -5.60 15.98 -0.79
N GLY A 90 -6.28 14.97 -0.25
CA GLY A 90 -5.88 14.30 0.98
C GLY A 90 -4.50 13.63 0.84
N SER A 91 -3.77 13.57 1.96
CA SER A 91 -2.45 12.94 2.06
C SER A 91 -1.28 13.64 1.35
N LEU A 92 -1.49 14.82 0.76
CA LEU A 92 -0.38 15.70 0.39
C LEU A 92 0.17 16.42 1.63
N SER A 93 1.49 16.51 1.73
CA SER A 93 2.15 17.38 2.70
C SER A 93 1.94 18.87 2.35
N LEU A 94 2.23 19.76 3.29
CA LEU A 94 2.18 21.20 3.04
C LEU A 94 3.13 21.59 1.89
N GLU A 95 4.36 21.09 1.94
CA GLU A 95 5.41 21.37 0.97
C GLU A 95 5.05 20.85 -0.44
N GLU A 96 4.44 19.67 -0.53
CA GLU A 96 3.95 19.11 -1.80
C GLU A 96 2.81 19.95 -2.36
N ARG A 97 1.87 20.40 -1.51
CA ARG A 97 0.76 21.26 -1.92
C ARG A 97 1.26 22.60 -2.45
N GLU A 98 2.16 23.24 -1.73
CA GLU A 98 2.73 24.54 -2.12
C GLU A 98 3.39 24.44 -3.49
N ARG A 99 4.25 23.45 -3.70
CA ARG A 99 4.92 23.23 -5.00
C ARG A 99 3.96 22.93 -6.13
N LEU A 100 2.97 22.07 -5.90
CA LEU A 100 1.97 21.71 -6.92
C LEU A 100 1.07 22.91 -7.27
N GLN A 101 0.73 23.72 -6.26
CA GLN A 101 -0.06 24.93 -6.40
C GLN A 101 0.68 26.00 -7.18
N GLU A 102 1.99 26.17 -6.93
CA GLU A 102 2.86 27.12 -7.59
C GLU A 102 3.11 26.74 -9.06
N LEU A 103 3.50 25.49 -9.31
CA LEU A 103 3.95 25.05 -10.64
C LEU A 103 2.82 24.59 -11.56
N ARG A 104 1.63 24.29 -11.01
CA ARG A 104 0.43 23.89 -11.75
C ARG A 104 0.71 22.87 -12.88
N PRO A 105 1.24 21.67 -12.58
CA PRO A 105 1.55 20.68 -13.59
C PRO A 105 0.33 20.30 -14.43
N ALA A 106 0.52 20.07 -15.72
CA ALA A 106 -0.56 19.75 -16.66
C ALA A 106 -0.96 18.26 -16.63
N SER A 107 -0.09 17.39 -16.10
CA SER A 107 -0.29 15.93 -16.04
C SER A 107 0.41 15.30 -14.85
N ILE A 108 0.05 14.05 -14.53
CA ILE A 108 0.72 13.23 -13.52
C ILE A 108 2.23 13.11 -13.81
N ALA A 109 2.62 12.88 -15.07
CA ALA A 109 4.02 12.82 -15.47
C ALA A 109 4.78 14.12 -15.16
N SER A 110 4.19 15.28 -15.48
CA SER A 110 4.82 16.58 -15.19
C SER A 110 4.90 16.88 -13.70
N ALA A 111 3.88 16.48 -12.92
CA ALA A 111 3.92 16.59 -11.46
C ALA A 111 5.06 15.75 -10.86
N GLY A 112 5.33 14.57 -11.42
CA GLY A 112 6.41 13.68 -10.96
C GLY A 112 7.83 14.18 -11.26
N ARG A 113 7.98 15.23 -12.08
CA ARG A 113 9.27 15.90 -12.33
C ARG A 113 9.54 17.04 -11.36
N ILE A 114 8.55 17.42 -10.55
CA ILE A 114 8.71 18.50 -9.58
C ILE A 114 9.57 17.99 -8.41
N PRO A 115 10.71 18.64 -8.10
CA PRO A 115 11.52 18.27 -6.96
C PRO A 115 10.71 18.31 -5.66
N GLY A 116 10.84 17.27 -4.84
CA GLY A 116 10.12 17.16 -3.57
C GLY A 116 8.68 16.65 -3.67
N VAL A 117 8.15 16.39 -4.88
CA VAL A 117 6.88 15.67 -5.04
C VAL A 117 7.13 14.16 -4.97
N THR A 118 6.53 13.49 -3.98
CA THR A 118 6.76 12.07 -3.75
C THR A 118 5.85 11.16 -4.59
N PRO A 119 6.21 9.89 -4.82
CA PRO A 119 5.32 8.91 -5.44
C PRO A 119 3.97 8.75 -4.69
N ALA A 120 3.97 8.92 -3.36
CA ALA A 120 2.76 8.88 -2.56
C ALA A 120 1.82 10.06 -2.91
N ALA A 121 2.37 11.26 -3.06
CA ALA A 121 1.62 12.43 -3.51
C ALA A 121 1.06 12.28 -4.92
N LEU A 122 1.86 11.78 -5.86
CA LEU A 122 1.40 11.50 -7.23
C LEU A 122 0.22 10.53 -7.22
N PHE A 123 0.28 9.49 -6.38
CA PHE A 123 -0.79 8.51 -6.28
C PHE A 123 -2.05 9.10 -5.64
N ALA A 124 -1.90 9.94 -4.63
CA ALA A 124 -3.01 10.67 -4.02
C ALA A 124 -3.70 11.58 -5.05
N LEU A 125 -2.91 12.30 -5.85
CA LEU A 125 -3.37 13.16 -6.94
C LEU A 125 -4.12 12.37 -8.01
N LEU A 126 -3.54 11.26 -8.49
CA LEU A 126 -4.16 10.37 -9.48
C LEU A 126 -5.53 9.86 -8.99
N LYS A 127 -5.60 9.38 -7.75
CA LYS A 127 -6.86 8.91 -7.14
C LYS A 127 -7.89 10.02 -7.02
N HIS A 128 -7.47 11.21 -6.60
CA HIS A 128 -8.36 12.35 -6.45
C HIS A 128 -9.00 12.74 -7.79
N VAL A 129 -8.21 12.88 -8.85
CA VAL A 129 -8.70 13.28 -10.17
C VAL A 129 -9.60 12.20 -10.79
N ARG A 130 -9.25 10.91 -10.64
CA ARG A 130 -10.11 9.80 -11.09
C ARG A 130 -11.48 9.83 -10.44
N ARG A 131 -11.53 10.04 -9.12
CA ARG A 131 -12.79 10.14 -8.37
C ARG A 131 -13.65 11.31 -8.87
N GLN A 132 -13.06 12.49 -9.08
CA GLN A 132 -13.81 13.63 -9.62
C GLN A 132 -14.38 13.37 -11.02
N ARG A 133 -13.63 12.71 -11.91
CA ARG A 133 -14.11 12.36 -13.26
C ARG A 133 -15.28 11.39 -13.23
N GLN A 134 -15.29 10.42 -12.31
CA GLN A 134 -16.39 9.48 -12.14
C GLN A 134 -17.67 10.19 -11.64
N HIS A 135 -17.53 11.11 -10.68
CA HIS A 135 -18.69 11.90 -10.20
C HIS A 135 -19.30 12.80 -11.29
N LYS A 136 -18.49 13.41 -12.16
CA LYS A 136 -19.00 14.23 -13.28
C LYS A 136 -19.79 13.42 -14.31
N HIS A 137 -19.48 12.14 -14.53
CA HIS A 137 -20.18 11.30 -15.52
C HIS A 137 -21.42 10.57 -14.95
N GLY A 138 -21.56 10.47 -13.62
CA GLY A 138 -22.69 9.79 -12.97
C GLY A 138 -23.94 10.67 -12.73
N GLY A 139 -23.83 11.99 -12.82
CA GLY A 139 -24.91 12.94 -12.48
C GLY A 139 -25.88 13.33 -13.61
N GLY A 140 -25.74 12.77 -14.81
CA GLY A 140 -26.46 13.22 -16.02
C GLY A 140 -27.72 12.43 -16.41
N ARG A 141 -28.23 11.50 -15.59
CA ARG A 141 -29.43 10.70 -15.92
C ARG A 141 -30.53 10.91 -14.89
N SER A 142 -31.22 12.05 -14.91
CA SER A 142 -32.56 12.24 -14.30
C SER A 142 -33.16 13.59 -14.73
N SER A 143 -33.80 13.65 -15.89
CA SER A 143 -34.92 14.58 -16.20
C SER A 143 -35.41 14.44 -17.65
N VAL A 144 -35.96 13.29 -18.02
CA VAL A 144 -36.89 13.21 -19.17
C VAL A 144 -38.02 12.25 -18.82
N GLY A 145 -39.26 12.74 -18.90
CA GLY A 145 -40.53 12.02 -18.74
C GLY A 145 -41.23 12.33 -17.41
N GLY A 146 -42.45 12.86 -17.35
CA GLY A 146 -43.49 13.18 -18.34
C GLY A 146 -44.25 14.43 -17.86
N GLY A 147 -45.07 15.08 -18.67
CA GLY A 147 -46.18 14.47 -19.40
C GLY A 147 -47.45 14.85 -18.66
#